data_AF-A0A951AN51-F1
#
_entry.id   AF-A0A951AN51-F1
#
_cell.length_a   1.000
_cell.length_b   1.000
_cell.length_c   1.000
_cell.angle_alpha   90.00
_cell.angle_beta   90.00
_cell.angle_gamma   90.00
#
_symmetry.space_group_name_H-M   'P 1'
#
loop_
_entity.id
_entity.type
_entity.pdbx_description
1 polymer ?
#
loop_
_entity_poly.entity_id
_entity_poly.type
_entity_poly.pdbx_seq_one_letter_code
_entity_poly.pdbx_strand_id
1 'polypeptide(L)'
;MFQWMEILAQGPVAKAILAFSIVAAVGLAFGSLEIRRIRLGAAGVLFAGIFFGQLGMHIDERILEFVRDFGLLLFVYTVGLQVGPGFFSSMKQKGLQLNALGATVVLSGGLIVAGVRFLFHFSAPGIGGLFASGTTDLANH
;
A
#
# COMPACT_ATOMS: atom_id res chain seq x y z
N MET A 1 9.38 -22.70 -36.21
CA MET A 1 8.45 -21.55 -36.10
C MET A 1 7.93 -21.32 -34.68
N PHE A 2 7.79 -22.35 -33.83
CA PHE A 2 7.31 -22.24 -32.44
C PHE A 2 8.40 -22.00 -31.35
N GLN A 3 9.67 -21.93 -31.73
CA GLN A 3 10.81 -21.88 -30.80
C GLN A 3 10.89 -20.56 -30.00
N TRP A 4 10.39 -19.45 -30.56
CA TRP A 4 10.32 -18.15 -29.88
C TRP A 4 9.32 -18.14 -28.72
N MET A 5 8.25 -18.93 -28.83
CA MET A 5 7.25 -19.04 -27.76
C MET A 5 7.79 -19.84 -26.57
N GLU A 6 8.63 -20.85 -26.82
CA GLU A 6 9.33 -21.58 -25.75
C GLU A 6 10.37 -20.70 -25.04
N ILE A 7 11.13 -19.89 -25.76
CA ILE A 7 12.12 -18.98 -25.15
C ILE A 7 11.42 -17.91 -24.28
N LEU A 8 10.25 -17.43 -24.73
CA LEU A 8 9.42 -16.53 -23.93
C LEU A 8 8.76 -17.25 -22.74
N ALA A 9 8.29 -18.49 -22.90
CA ALA A 9 7.61 -19.26 -21.84
C ALA A 9 8.56 -19.88 -20.80
N GLN A 10 9.81 -20.17 -21.16
CA GLN A 10 10.81 -20.74 -20.26
C GLN A 10 11.57 -19.67 -19.45
N GLY A 11 11.44 -18.39 -19.84
CA GLY A 11 12.05 -17.27 -19.14
C GLY A 11 11.54 -17.10 -17.71
N PRO A 12 12.41 -16.73 -16.74
CA PRO A 12 12.01 -16.46 -15.35
C PRO A 12 10.87 -15.44 -15.24
N VAL A 13 10.82 -14.49 -16.17
CA VAL A 13 9.83 -13.40 -16.24
C VAL A 13 8.44 -13.92 -16.57
N ALA A 14 8.29 -14.81 -17.55
CA ALA A 14 6.98 -15.33 -17.92
C ALA A 14 6.36 -16.18 -16.80
N LYS A 15 7.18 -16.98 -16.11
CA LYS A 15 6.75 -17.74 -14.92
C LYS A 15 6.28 -16.81 -13.81
N ALA A 16 7.00 -15.71 -13.56
CA ALA A 16 6.62 -14.72 -12.55
C ALA A 16 5.31 -13.99 -12.90
N ILE A 17 5.16 -13.53 -14.15
CA ILE A 17 3.92 -12.87 -14.60
C ILE A 17 2.73 -13.82 -14.49
N LEU A 18 2.90 -15.09 -14.89
CA LEU A 18 1.85 -16.10 -14.78
C LEU A 18 1.49 -16.36 -13.31
N ALA A 19 2.48 -16.48 -12.42
CA ALA A 19 2.25 -16.63 -10.99
C ALA A 19 1.49 -15.43 -10.40
N PHE A 20 1.93 -14.20 -10.68
CA PHE A 20 1.24 -12.99 -10.22
C PHE A 20 -0.19 -12.90 -10.76
N SER A 21 -0.40 -13.29 -12.01
CA SER A 21 -1.74 -13.29 -12.63
C SER A 21 -2.67 -14.30 -11.96
N ILE A 22 -2.17 -15.50 -11.61
CA ILE A 22 -2.94 -16.50 -10.87
C ILE A 22 -3.24 -16.00 -9.46
N VAL A 23 -2.25 -15.47 -8.73
CA VAL A 23 -2.44 -14.90 -7.39
C VAL A 23 -3.48 -13.78 -7.42
N ALA A 24 -3.38 -12.87 -8.39
CA ALA A 24 -4.34 -11.78 -8.55
C ALA A 24 -5.74 -12.29 -8.92
N ALA A 25 -5.86 -13.23 -9.86
CA ALA A 25 -7.14 -13.79 -10.27
C ALA A 25 -7.83 -14.53 -9.10
N VAL A 26 -7.08 -15.37 -8.39
CA VAL A 26 -7.57 -16.08 -7.20
C VAL A 26 -7.93 -15.08 -6.10
N GLY A 27 -7.05 -14.12 -5.82
CA GLY A 27 -7.29 -13.09 -4.81
C GLY A 27 -8.49 -12.21 -5.10
N LEU A 28 -8.74 -11.85 -6.36
CA LEU A 28 -9.92 -11.10 -6.79
C LEU A 28 -11.19 -11.96 -6.71
N ALA A 29 -11.10 -13.24 -7.12
CA ALA A 29 -12.21 -14.18 -6.99
C ALA A 29 -12.62 -14.33 -5.53
N PHE A 30 -11.66 -14.60 -4.62
CA PHE A 30 -11.90 -14.65 -3.18
C PHE A 30 -12.32 -13.29 -2.60
N GLY A 31 -11.78 -12.18 -3.08
CA GLY A 31 -12.16 -10.83 -2.66
C GLY A 31 -13.61 -10.45 -3.02
N SER A 32 -14.14 -11.05 -4.08
CA SER A 32 -15.53 -10.87 -4.51
C SER A 32 -16.53 -11.78 -3.80
N LEU A 33 -16.07 -12.80 -3.06
CA LEU A 33 -16.94 -13.64 -2.24
C LEU A 33 -17.49 -12.82 -1.07
N GLU A 34 -18.77 -12.47 -1.15
CA GLU A 34 -19.48 -11.83 -0.06
C GLU A 34 -19.92 -12.88 0.95
N ILE A 35 -19.16 -12.99 2.05
CA ILE A 35 -19.64 -13.72 3.23
C ILE A 35 -20.35 -12.70 4.11
N ARG A 36 -21.67 -12.84 4.22
CA ARG A 36 -22.48 -12.22 5.27
C ARG A 36 -22.35 -10.68 5.32
N ARG A 37 -22.62 -10.01 4.18
CA ARG A 37 -22.63 -8.54 3.95
C ARG A 37 -21.27 -7.81 3.92
N ILE A 38 -20.14 -8.50 4.08
CA ILE A 38 -18.82 -7.84 4.01
C ILE A 38 -18.11 -8.27 2.73
N ARG A 39 -17.81 -7.30 1.87
CA ARG A 39 -16.95 -7.48 0.68
C ARG A 39 -15.50 -7.39 1.11
N LEU A 40 -14.73 -8.45 0.90
CA LEU A 40 -13.29 -8.46 1.18
C LEU A 40 -12.52 -7.53 0.24
N GLY A 41 -13.01 -7.32 -0.99
CA GLY A 41 -12.48 -6.34 -1.93
C GLY A 41 -10.96 -6.51 -2.15
N ALA A 42 -10.20 -5.42 -1.97
CA ALA A 42 -8.75 -5.43 -2.09
C ALA A 42 -8.03 -6.29 -1.04
N ALA A 43 -8.64 -6.51 0.13
CA ALA A 43 -8.05 -7.35 1.18
C ALA A 43 -7.97 -8.83 0.74
N GLY A 44 -8.89 -9.30 -0.10
CA GLY A 44 -8.84 -10.67 -0.65
C GLY A 44 -7.59 -10.94 -1.48
N VAL A 45 -7.15 -9.95 -2.26
CA VAL A 45 -5.90 -10.02 -3.03
C VAL A 45 -4.68 -10.05 -2.12
N LEU A 46 -4.69 -9.24 -1.04
CA LEU A 46 -3.63 -9.23 -0.02
C LEU A 46 -3.50 -10.60 0.66
N PHE A 47 -4.60 -11.19 1.13
CA PHE A 47 -4.60 -12.49 1.79
C PHE A 47 -4.12 -13.61 0.86
N ALA A 48 -4.57 -13.62 -0.39
CA ALA A 48 -4.07 -14.56 -1.39
C ALA A 48 -2.55 -14.39 -1.60
N GLY A 49 -2.06 -13.15 -1.71
CA GLY A 49 -0.63 -12.87 -1.83
C GLY A 49 0.20 -13.41 -0.65
N ILE A 50 -0.26 -13.22 0.58
CA ILE A 50 0.40 -13.75 1.78
C ILE A 50 0.39 -15.29 1.76
N PHE A 51 -0.76 -15.89 1.49
CA PHE A 51 -0.91 -17.35 1.44
C PHE A 51 0.03 -17.98 0.39
N PHE A 52 0.02 -17.47 -0.83
CA PHE A 52 0.89 -17.95 -1.91
C PHE A 52 2.37 -17.59 -1.69
N GLY A 53 2.67 -16.50 -0.98
CA GLY A 53 4.02 -16.15 -0.55
C GLY A 53 4.58 -17.15 0.47
N GLN A 54 3.77 -17.58 1.45
CA GLN A 54 4.16 -18.58 2.44
C GLN A 54 4.33 -19.98 1.85
N LEU A 55 3.68 -20.29 0.72
CA LEU A 55 3.88 -21.54 -0.03
C LEU A 55 5.26 -21.65 -0.70
N GLY A 56 6.12 -20.62 -0.58
CA GLY A 56 7.50 -20.68 -1.06
C GLY A 56 7.61 -20.59 -2.58
N MET A 57 6.76 -19.78 -3.23
CA MET A 57 6.94 -19.45 -4.64
C MET A 57 8.25 -18.68 -4.82
N HIS A 58 9.27 -19.38 -5.31
CA HIS A 58 10.58 -18.80 -5.61
C HIS A 58 10.50 -18.00 -6.92
N ILE A 59 10.21 -16.70 -6.78
CA ILE A 59 10.30 -15.71 -7.84
C ILE A 59 11.64 -14.98 -7.68
N ASP A 60 12.31 -14.66 -8.79
CA ASP A 60 13.55 -13.88 -8.80
C ASP A 60 13.34 -12.54 -8.08
N GLU A 61 14.23 -12.21 -7.15
CA GLU A 61 14.16 -11.01 -6.31
C GLU A 61 14.12 -9.72 -7.14
N ARG A 62 14.80 -9.66 -8.29
CA ARG A 62 14.74 -8.49 -9.18
C ARG A 62 13.35 -8.26 -9.76
N ILE A 63 12.61 -9.34 -10.00
CA ILE A 63 11.24 -9.22 -10.52
C ILE A 63 10.30 -8.75 -9.42
N LEU A 64 10.48 -9.26 -8.18
CA LEU A 64 9.72 -8.81 -7.01
C LEU A 64 9.95 -7.33 -6.72
N GLU A 65 11.20 -6.86 -6.74
CA GLU A 65 11.53 -5.45 -6.56
C GLU A 65 10.91 -4.57 -7.66
N PHE A 66 11.03 -4.99 -8.93
CA PHE A 66 10.42 -4.27 -10.04
C PHE A 66 8.90 -4.15 -9.90
N VAL A 67 8.21 -5.25 -9.58
CA VAL A 67 6.74 -5.25 -9.42
C VAL A 67 6.32 -4.39 -8.23
N ARG A 68 7.09 -4.41 -7.13
CA ARG A 68 6.83 -3.57 -5.95
C ARG A 68 6.93 -2.09 -6.30
N ASP A 69 8.03 -1.68 -6.94
CA ASP A 69 8.29 -0.27 -7.24
C ASP A 69 7.32 0.25 -8.31
N PHE A 70 7.06 -0.56 -9.33
CA PHE A 70 6.08 -0.24 -10.37
C PHE A 70 4.66 -0.16 -9.80
N GLY A 71 4.27 -1.13 -8.96
CA GLY A 71 2.97 -1.15 -8.28
C GLY A 71 2.79 0.05 -7.36
N LEU A 72 3.82 0.42 -6.60
CA LEU A 72 3.81 1.61 -5.75
C LEU A 72 3.71 2.89 -6.58
N LEU A 73 4.41 2.99 -7.70
CA LEU A 73 4.30 4.13 -8.62
C LEU A 73 2.87 4.28 -9.15
N LEU A 74 2.27 3.18 -9.61
CA LEU A 74 0.87 3.18 -10.07
C LEU A 74 -0.10 3.53 -8.93
N PHE A 75 0.12 3.01 -7.72
CA PHE A 75 -0.68 3.35 -6.55
C PHE A 75 -0.60 4.84 -6.20
N VAL A 76 0.60 5.39 -6.06
CA VAL A 76 0.82 6.81 -5.77
C VAL A 76 0.24 7.69 -6.88
N TYR A 77 0.39 7.29 -8.15
CA TYR A 77 -0.18 8.02 -9.28
C TYR A 77 -1.71 8.04 -9.25
N THR A 78 -2.35 6.88 -9.04
CA THR A 78 -3.81 6.78 -8.98
C THR A 78 -4.39 7.53 -7.79
N VAL A 79 -3.79 7.43 -6.61
CA VAL A 79 -4.16 8.22 -5.44
C VAL A 79 -3.96 9.71 -5.75
N GLY A 80 -2.82 10.10 -6.31
CA GLY A 80 -2.51 11.48 -6.71
C GLY A 80 -3.54 12.08 -7.66
N LEU A 81 -4.01 11.31 -8.65
CA LEU A 81 -5.06 11.73 -9.57
C LEU A 81 -6.45 11.81 -8.92
N GLN A 82 -6.78 10.92 -7.98
CA GLN A 82 -8.08 10.97 -7.27
C GLN A 82 -8.13 12.13 -6.28
N VAL A 83 -7.05 12.35 -5.53
CA VAL A 83 -6.98 13.41 -4.51
C VAL A 83 -6.65 14.78 -5.11
N GLY A 84 -6.05 14.82 -6.31
CA GLY A 84 -5.67 16.05 -7.01
C GLY A 84 -6.81 17.05 -7.24
N PRO A 85 -7.95 16.65 -7.84
CA PRO A 85 -9.12 17.52 -8.02
C PRO A 85 -9.71 18.01 -6.70
N GLY A 86 -9.78 17.13 -5.70
CA GLY A 86 -10.24 17.47 -4.35
C GLY A 86 -9.34 18.50 -3.67
N PHE A 87 -8.03 18.36 -3.83
CA PHE A 87 -7.03 19.30 -3.32
C PHE A 87 -7.08 20.66 -4.02
N PHE A 88 -7.21 20.69 -5.35
CA PHE A 88 -7.33 21.94 -6.11
C PHE A 88 -8.62 22.69 -5.81
N SER A 89 -9.75 22.00 -5.70
CA SER A 89 -11.03 22.59 -5.27
C SER A 89 -10.92 23.22 -3.89
N SER A 90 -10.29 22.50 -2.97
CA SER A 90 -10.08 22.92 -1.57
C SER A 90 -9.11 24.12 -1.48
N MET A 91 -8.05 24.16 -2.30
CA MET A 91 -7.15 25.31 -2.40
C MET A 91 -7.85 26.56 -2.94
N LYS A 92 -8.73 26.42 -3.93
CA LYS A 92 -9.41 27.56 -4.57
C LYS A 92 -10.40 28.28 -3.65
N GLN A 93 -11.01 27.58 -2.69
CA GLN A 93 -11.94 28.20 -1.73
C GLN A 93 -11.28 28.57 -0.41
N LYS A 94 -10.33 27.78 0.10
CA LYS A 94 -9.83 27.87 1.49
C LYS A 94 -8.35 27.44 1.63
N GLY A 95 -7.53 27.62 0.60
CA GLY A 95 -6.13 27.14 0.59
C GLY A 95 -5.29 27.54 1.80
N LEU A 96 -5.50 28.75 2.35
CA LEU A 96 -4.82 29.19 3.56
C LEU A 96 -5.30 28.46 4.83
N GLN A 97 -6.61 28.23 4.97
CA GLN A 97 -7.16 27.47 6.12
C GLN A 97 -6.71 26.01 6.08
N LEU A 98 -6.60 25.40 4.90
CA LEU A 98 -6.17 24.01 4.75
C LEU A 98 -4.67 23.83 4.96
N ASN A 99 -3.86 24.77 4.47
CA ASN A 99 -2.43 24.77 4.75
C ASN A 99 -2.17 24.99 6.26
N ALA A 100 -2.90 25.91 6.89
CA ALA A 100 -2.82 26.12 8.34
C ALA A 100 -3.27 24.89 9.15
N LEU A 101 -4.34 24.19 8.73
CA LEU A 101 -4.78 22.94 9.35
C LEU A 101 -3.72 21.84 9.18
N GLY A 102 -3.19 21.65 7.97
CA GLY A 102 -2.13 20.69 7.70
C GLY A 102 -0.86 20.98 8.50
N ALA A 103 -0.43 22.23 8.55
CA ALA A 103 0.70 22.67 9.37
C ALA A 103 0.44 22.42 10.86
N THR A 104 -0.77 22.69 11.36
CA THR A 104 -1.13 22.44 12.76
C THR A 104 -1.08 20.96 13.10
N VAL A 105 -1.53 20.08 12.20
CA VAL A 105 -1.46 18.60 12.37
C VAL A 105 -0.02 18.11 12.37
N VAL A 106 0.83 18.62 11.46
CA VAL A 106 2.25 18.24 11.40
C VAL A 106 3.00 18.74 12.64
N LEU A 107 2.74 19.98 13.06
CA LEU A 107 3.36 20.57 14.25
C LEU A 107 2.88 19.88 15.54
N SER A 108 1.59 19.58 15.67
CA SER A 108 1.08 18.85 16.84
C SER A 108 1.63 17.43 16.90
N GLY A 109 1.68 16.72 15.77
CA GLY A 109 2.33 15.41 15.67
C GLY A 109 3.80 15.47 16.10
N GLY A 110 4.57 16.43 15.59
CA GLY A 110 5.97 16.65 15.96
C GLY A 110 6.17 17.00 17.44
N LEU A 111 5.29 17.82 18.02
CA LEU A 111 5.33 18.17 19.44
C LEU A 111 5.01 16.97 20.35
N ILE A 112 4.05 16.12 19.96
CA ILE A 112 3.74 14.89 20.69
C ILE A 112 4.94 13.93 20.61
N VAL A 113 5.58 13.78 19.44
CA VAL A 113 6.81 12.98 19.29
C VAL A 113 7.92 13.50 20.20
N ALA A 114 8.15 14.81 20.19
CA ALA A 114 9.18 15.44 21.02
C ALA A 114 8.88 15.28 22.53
N GLY A 115 7.62 15.44 22.94
CA GLY A 115 7.18 15.28 24.32
C GLY A 115 7.31 13.84 24.83
N VAL A 116 6.91 12.85 24.01
CA VAL A 116 7.07 11.42 24.34
C VAL A 116 8.54 11.04 24.43
N ARG A 117 9.39 11.57 23.53
CA ARG A 117 10.84 11.36 23.58
C ARG A 117 11.45 11.93 24.87
N PHE A 118 10.99 13.11 25.31
CA PHE A 118 11.51 13.79 26.49
C PHE A 118 11.07 13.14 27.80
N LEU A 119 9.82 12.65 27.89
CA LEU A 119 9.31 12.00 29.10
C LEU A 119 9.83 10.58 29.30
N PHE A 120 10.02 9.81 28.23
CA PHE A 120 10.22 8.36 28.37
C PHE A 120 11.57 7.81 27.89
N HIS A 121 12.47 8.63 27.31
CA HIS A 121 13.81 8.18 26.83
C HIS A 121 13.77 6.86 26.01
N PHE A 122 12.69 6.60 25.27
CA PHE A 122 12.56 5.40 24.46
C PHE A 122 13.48 5.44 23.24
N SER A 123 13.99 4.27 22.85
CA SER A 123 14.76 4.11 21.63
C SER A 123 13.90 4.45 20.39
N ALA A 124 14.50 5.15 19.44
CA ALA A 124 13.85 5.69 18.24
C ALA A 124 12.94 4.72 17.46
N PRO A 125 13.21 3.40 17.37
CA PRO A 125 12.35 2.48 16.62
C PRO A 125 10.99 2.21 17.28
N GLY A 126 10.92 2.14 18.61
CA GLY A 126 9.69 1.82 19.34
C GLY A 126 8.66 2.95 19.28
N ILE A 127 9.13 4.19 19.25
CA ILE A 127 8.29 5.38 19.15
C ILE A 127 7.67 5.48 17.75
N GLY A 128 8.43 5.23 16.67
CA GLY A 128 7.91 5.28 15.30
C GLY A 128 6.74 4.34 15.04
N GLY A 129 6.78 3.12 15.58
CA GLY A 129 5.69 2.15 15.47
C GLY A 129 4.42 2.55 16.24
N LEU A 130 4.59 3.18 17.41
CA LEU A 130 3.47 3.71 18.21
C LEU A 130 2.79 4.90 17.53
N PHE A 131 3.56 5.80 16.91
CA PHE A 131 3.01 6.90 16.11
C PHE A 131 2.23 6.40 14.90
N ALA A 132 2.79 5.44 14.14
CA ALA A 132 2.12 4.87 12.97
C ALA A 132 0.82 4.13 13.33
N SER A 133 0.81 3.39 14.45
CA SER A 133 -0.41 2.70 14.91
C SER A 133 -1.45 3.69 15.43
N GLY A 134 -1.04 4.71 16.21
CA GLY A 134 -1.96 5.69 16.79
C GLY A 134 -2.68 6.58 15.78
N THR A 135 -2.02 7.01 14.69
CA THR A 135 -2.67 7.87 13.68
C THR A 135 -3.64 7.14 12.76
N THR A 136 -3.67 5.79 12.80
CA THR A 136 -4.51 4.97 11.90
C THR A 136 -5.86 4.61 12.51
N ASP A 137 -5.97 4.59 13.85
CA ASP A 137 -7.19 4.18 14.59
C ASP A 137 -8.06 5.36 15.08
N LEU A 138 -7.50 6.59 15.16
CA LEU A 138 -8.19 7.77 15.70
C LEU A 138 -9.12 8.51 14.71
N ALA A 139 -9.37 7.98 13.51
CA ALA A 139 -10.26 8.59 12.52
C ALA A 139 -11.72 8.12 12.60
N ASN A 140 -12.07 7.26 13.55
CA ASN A 140 -13.44 6.80 13.77
C ASN A 140 -13.82 6.84 15.26
N HIS A 141 -13.95 8.04 15.82
CA HIS A 141 -14.91 8.39 16.87
C HIS A 141 -15.05 9.91 16.99
#